data_AF-J9FL55-F1
#
_entry.id   AF-J9FL55-F1
#
_cell.length_a   1.000
_cell.length_b   1.000
_cell.length_c   1.000
_cell.angle_alpha   90.00
_cell.angle_beta   90.00
_cell.angle_gamma   90.00
#
_symmetry.space_group_name_H-M   'P 1'
#
loop_
_entity.id
_entity.type
_entity.pdbx_description
1 polymer ?
#
loop_
_entity_poly.entity_id
_entity_poly.type
_entity_poly.pdbx_seq_one_letter_code
_entity_poly.pdbx_strand_id
1 'polypeptide(L)'
;KESERMAQIDNNLKKQLAKPQTWFCKYFPKRIRNVGEKEIADRQMVYDFKDGRSFEAVAQMTAASMQEQYGESCKNIVFVQVPASTSPKNELRYKDFCERVCELTGAINGYEHVRVI
;
A
#
# COMPACT_ATOMS: atom_id res chain seq x y z
N LYS A 1 -23.10 3.98 -37.75
CA LYS A 1 -22.80 5.19 -36.92
C LYS A 1 -22.74 4.73 -35.48
N GLU A 2 -21.61 4.12 -35.13
CA GLU A 2 -21.42 3.45 -33.85
C GLU A 2 -20.86 4.48 -32.86
N SER A 3 -21.77 4.99 -32.02
CA SER A 3 -21.51 5.57 -30.70
C SER A 3 -20.25 6.44 -30.54
N GLU A 4 -20.29 7.66 -31.10
CA GLU A 4 -19.42 8.80 -30.70
C GLU A 4 -19.78 9.32 -29.28
N ARG A 5 -19.72 8.44 -28.29
CA ARG A 5 -19.79 8.81 -26.86
C ARG A 5 -18.64 8.14 -26.11
N MET A 6 -17.42 8.36 -26.59
CA MET A 6 -16.28 8.42 -25.67
C MET A 6 -16.46 9.71 -24.87
N ALA A 7 -17.14 9.61 -23.73
CA ALA A 7 -17.15 10.70 -22.76
C ALA A 7 -15.69 11.10 -22.53
N GLN A 8 -15.31 12.28 -23.00
CA GLN A 8 -13.94 12.77 -22.89
C GLN A 8 -13.60 12.77 -21.41
N ILE A 9 -12.79 11.81 -20.97
CA ILE A 9 -12.42 11.66 -19.57
C ILE A 9 -11.87 13.01 -19.13
N ASP A 10 -12.47 13.56 -18.09
CA ASP A 10 -12.10 14.86 -17.54
C ASP A 10 -10.58 14.92 -17.29
N ASN A 11 -9.96 16.06 -17.58
CA ASN A 11 -8.51 16.19 -17.49
C ASN A 11 -8.01 16.00 -16.05
N ASN A 12 -8.80 16.30 -15.02
CA ASN A 12 -8.42 16.02 -13.64
C ASN A 12 -8.47 14.52 -13.35
N LEU A 13 -9.47 13.80 -13.88
CA LEU A 13 -9.52 12.33 -13.79
C LEU A 13 -8.28 11.70 -14.45
N LYS A 14 -7.88 12.16 -15.64
CA LYS A 14 -6.67 11.67 -16.31
C LYS A 14 -5.42 11.84 -15.43
N LYS A 15 -5.25 13.01 -14.80
CA LYS A 15 -4.12 13.26 -13.89
C LYS A 15 -4.14 12.35 -12.65
N GLN A 16 -5.32 12.05 -12.10
CA GLN A 16 -5.43 11.12 -10.97
C GLN A 16 -5.06 9.69 -11.36
N LEU A 17 -5.53 9.23 -12.52
CA LEU A 17 -5.24 7.89 -13.04
C LEU A 17 -3.77 7.70 -13.45
N ALA A 18 -3.08 8.80 -13.80
CA ALA A 18 -1.66 8.79 -14.12
C ALA A 18 -0.74 8.68 -12.89
N LYS A 19 -1.28 8.81 -11.66
CA LYS A 19 -0.47 8.64 -10.45
C LYS A 19 0.00 7.18 -10.34
N PRO A 20 1.28 6.93 -10.05
CA PRO A 20 1.76 5.57 -9.88
C PRO A 20 1.01 4.84 -8.75
N GLN A 21 0.64 3.59 -9.02
CA GLN A 21 -0.04 2.70 -8.09
C GLN A 21 0.55 1.30 -8.24
N THR A 22 0.88 0.67 -7.12
CA THR A 22 1.42 -0.70 -7.08
C THR A 22 0.51 -1.58 -6.24
N TRP A 23 0.23 -2.78 -6.74
CA TRP A 23 -0.50 -3.81 -6.01
C TRP A 23 0.41 -5.02 -5.78
N PHE A 24 0.67 -5.35 -4.52
CA PHE A 24 1.57 -6.46 -4.19
C PHE A 24 0.95 -7.85 -4.32
N CYS A 25 -0.37 -7.96 -4.15
CA CYS A 25 -1.07 -9.23 -4.26
C CYS A 25 -2.47 -9.06 -4.87
N LYS A 26 -2.94 -10.14 -5.50
CA LYS A 26 -4.32 -10.23 -6.01
C LYS A 26 -5.21 -10.74 -4.88
N TYR A 27 -5.74 -9.81 -4.07
CA TYR A 27 -6.51 -10.16 -2.88
C TYR A 27 -7.89 -10.75 -3.20
N PHE A 28 -8.17 -11.95 -2.66
CA PHE A 28 -9.49 -12.57 -2.72
C PHE A 28 -10.11 -12.71 -1.31
N PRO A 29 -11.33 -12.18 -1.07
CA PRO A 29 -11.99 -12.27 0.24
C PRO A 29 -12.39 -13.70 0.58
N LYS A 30 -12.49 -14.04 1.88
CA LYS A 30 -12.85 -15.40 2.39
C LYS A 30 -14.10 -16.03 1.77
N ARG A 31 -15.06 -15.23 1.29
CA ARG A 31 -16.27 -15.73 0.62
C ARG A 31 -15.97 -16.43 -0.72
N ILE A 32 -14.88 -16.04 -1.39
CA ILE A 32 -14.40 -16.68 -2.61
C ILE A 32 -13.46 -17.81 -2.19
N ARG A 33 -13.92 -19.06 -2.34
CA ARG A 33 -13.20 -20.25 -1.87
C ARG A 33 -12.41 -20.96 -2.98
N ASN A 34 -12.83 -20.80 -4.24
CA ASN A 34 -12.18 -21.43 -5.39
C ASN A 34 -10.98 -20.60 -5.84
N VAL A 35 -9.95 -20.54 -5.00
CA VAL A 35 -8.69 -19.82 -5.25
C VAL A 35 -7.51 -20.74 -4.98
N GLY A 36 -6.35 -20.45 -5.58
CA GLY A 36 -5.14 -21.25 -5.42
C GLY A 36 -4.47 -21.03 -4.07
N GLU A 37 -3.44 -21.84 -3.80
CA GLU A 37 -2.66 -21.78 -2.55
C GLU A 37 -1.97 -20.42 -2.38
N LYS A 38 -1.49 -19.82 -3.48
CA LYS A 38 -0.89 -18.49 -3.47
C LYS A 38 -1.87 -17.43 -2.97
N GLU A 39 -3.09 -17.41 -3.50
CA GLU A 39 -4.11 -16.44 -3.08
C GLU A 39 -4.52 -16.63 -1.61
N ILE A 40 -4.50 -17.87 -1.13
CA ILE A 40 -4.73 -18.18 0.30
C ILE A 40 -3.59 -17.61 1.15
N ALA A 41 -2.33 -17.80 0.74
CA ALA A 41 -1.17 -17.27 1.42
C ALA A 41 -1.13 -15.73 1.41
N ASP A 42 -1.38 -15.10 0.26
CA ASP A 42 -1.47 -13.65 0.11
C ASP A 42 -2.55 -13.07 1.04
N ARG A 43 -3.72 -13.72 1.15
CA ARG A 43 -4.76 -13.32 2.10
C ARG A 43 -4.29 -13.45 3.55
N GLN A 44 -3.59 -14.53 3.88
CA GLN A 44 -3.08 -14.76 5.24
C GLN A 44 -2.05 -13.70 5.62
N MET A 45 -1.12 -13.36 4.72
CA MET A 45 -0.18 -12.25 4.89
C MET A 45 -0.89 -10.93 5.18
N VAL A 46 -1.97 -10.60 4.45
CA VAL A 46 -2.77 -9.39 4.70
C VAL A 46 -3.44 -9.40 6.08
N TYR A 47 -3.89 -10.56 6.56
CA TYR A 47 -4.49 -10.68 7.90
C TYR A 47 -3.43 -10.57 9.00
N ASP A 48 -2.30 -11.27 8.86
CA ASP A 48 -1.22 -11.21 9.83
C ASP A 48 -0.63 -9.80 9.94
N PHE A 49 -0.52 -9.07 8.84
CA PHE A 49 -0.18 -7.64 8.86
C PHE A 49 -1.22 -6.81 9.63
N LYS A 50 -2.51 -7.00 9.33
CA LYS A 50 -3.60 -6.23 9.96
C LYS A 50 -3.75 -6.49 11.44
N ASP A 51 -3.36 -7.69 11.89
CA ASP A 51 -3.40 -8.14 13.28
C ASP A 51 -2.07 -7.89 14.00
N GLY A 52 -1.10 -7.23 13.36
CA GLY A 52 0.20 -6.85 13.95
C GLY A 52 1.15 -8.02 14.19
N ARG A 53 0.94 -9.16 13.52
CA ARG A 53 1.74 -10.38 13.69
C ARG A 53 2.95 -10.42 12.74
N SER A 54 2.86 -9.77 11.59
CA SER A 54 3.93 -9.79 10.58
C SER A 54 3.92 -8.52 9.75
N PHE A 55 4.88 -7.63 10.01
CA PHE A 55 5.12 -6.43 9.19
C PHE A 55 6.35 -6.53 8.30
N GLU A 56 7.37 -7.31 8.70
CA GLU A 56 8.69 -7.33 8.02
C GLU A 56 8.57 -7.72 6.54
N ALA A 57 7.85 -8.81 6.23
CA ALA A 57 7.69 -9.24 4.85
C ALA A 57 7.01 -8.16 3.98
N VAL A 58 5.99 -7.49 4.53
CA VAL A 58 5.27 -6.40 3.83
C VAL A 58 6.16 -5.17 3.68
N ALA A 59 6.99 -4.86 4.69
CA ALA A 59 7.94 -3.76 4.65
C ALA A 59 9.01 -4.00 3.58
N GLN A 60 9.58 -5.20 3.49
CA GLN A 60 10.55 -5.59 2.46
C GLN A 60 9.96 -5.48 1.05
N MET A 61 8.75 -5.98 0.84
CA MET A 61 8.05 -5.86 -0.44
C MET A 61 7.78 -4.40 -0.83
N THR A 62 7.41 -3.58 0.14
CA THR A 62 7.18 -2.15 -0.06
C THR A 62 8.46 -1.42 -0.40
N ALA A 63 9.55 -1.69 0.33
CA ALA A 63 10.85 -1.09 0.11
C ALA A 63 11.41 -1.45 -1.26
N ALA A 64 11.34 -2.74 -1.65
CA ALA A 64 11.78 -3.20 -2.96
C ALA A 64 11.04 -2.47 -4.10
N SER A 65 9.71 -2.32 -3.98
CA SER A 65 8.93 -1.59 -4.98
C SER A 65 9.27 -0.10 -5.04
N MET A 66 9.49 0.55 -3.89
CA MET A 66 9.92 1.95 -3.86
C MET A 66 11.30 2.13 -4.51
N GLN A 67 12.25 1.25 -4.20
CA GLN A 67 13.60 1.29 -4.77
C GLN A 67 13.59 1.01 -6.27
N GLU A 68 12.80 0.04 -6.74
CA GLU A 68 12.65 -0.23 -8.17
C GLU A 68 12.12 0.99 -8.93
N GLN A 69 11.17 1.70 -8.32
CA GLN A 69 10.50 2.82 -8.99
C GLN A 69 11.27 4.15 -8.89
N TYR A 70 11.90 4.42 -7.76
CA TYR A 70 12.47 5.74 -7.46
C TYR A 70 13.99 5.70 -7.20
N GLY A 71 14.58 4.53 -7.00
CA GLY A 71 16.00 4.37 -6.69
C GLY A 71 16.44 5.25 -5.53
N GLU A 72 17.56 5.96 -5.72
CA GLU A 72 18.09 6.90 -4.72
C GLU A 72 17.16 8.08 -4.40
N SER A 73 16.16 8.36 -5.25
CA SER A 73 15.20 9.44 -5.00
C SER A 73 14.20 9.11 -3.89
N CYS A 74 14.20 7.88 -3.36
CA CYS A 74 13.41 7.50 -2.18
C CYS A 74 13.64 8.45 -1.00
N LYS A 75 14.87 8.97 -0.81
CA LYS A 75 15.20 9.92 0.26
C LYS A 75 14.46 11.26 0.19
N ASN A 76 13.90 11.58 -0.98
CA ASN A 76 13.13 12.81 -1.20
C ASN A 76 11.61 12.58 -1.02
N ILE A 77 11.19 11.37 -0.64
CA ILE A 77 9.80 10.99 -0.46
C ILE A 77 9.47 10.96 1.03
N VAL A 78 8.34 11.56 1.40
CA VAL A 78 7.72 11.34 2.72
C VAL A 78 6.78 10.15 2.61
N PHE A 79 7.07 9.08 3.33
CA PHE A 79 6.25 7.88 3.36
C PHE A 79 5.18 8.02 4.44
N VAL A 80 3.92 7.92 4.04
CA VAL A 80 2.76 8.15 4.91
C VAL A 80 1.74 7.04 4.72
N GLN A 81 1.28 6.46 5.82
CA GLN A 81 0.17 5.51 5.85
C GLN A 81 -1.18 6.21 5.68
N VAL A 82 -2.13 5.51 5.05
CA VAL A 82 -3.55 5.83 5.21
C VAL A 82 -4.00 5.28 6.57
N PRO A 83 -4.47 6.11 7.51
CA PRO A 83 -4.72 5.65 8.87
C PRO A 83 -5.78 4.56 8.97
N ALA A 84 -5.63 3.68 9.96
CA ALA A 84 -6.68 2.73 10.31
C ALA A 84 -7.89 3.43 10.97
N SER A 85 -8.99 2.70 11.15
CA SER A 85 -10.24 3.24 11.71
C SER A 85 -10.17 3.64 13.19
N THR A 86 -9.14 3.21 13.92
CA THR A 86 -8.95 3.52 15.34
C THR A 86 -7.45 3.67 15.64
N SER A 87 -7.09 4.51 16.60
CA SER A 87 -5.69 4.76 16.98
C SER A 87 -4.94 3.48 17.37
N PRO A 88 -5.50 2.56 18.19
CA PRO A 88 -4.81 1.31 18.52
C PRO A 88 -4.54 0.42 17.31
N LYS A 89 -5.49 0.33 16.37
CA LYS A 89 -5.30 -0.44 15.13
C LYS A 89 -4.32 0.23 14.18
N ASN A 90 -4.25 1.56 14.21
CA ASN A 90 -3.32 2.32 13.40
C ASN A 90 -1.88 2.08 13.87
N GLU A 91 -1.66 2.20 15.17
CA GLU A 91 -0.36 1.97 15.79
C GLU A 91 0.11 0.53 15.56
N LEU A 92 -0.75 -0.45 15.84
CA LEU A 92 -0.46 -1.87 15.63
C LEU A 92 -0.02 -2.21 14.20
N ARG A 93 -0.60 -1.53 13.19
CA ARG A 93 -0.34 -1.85 11.78
C ARG A 93 0.82 -1.09 11.19
N TYR A 94 0.95 0.19 11.56
CA TYR A 94 1.73 1.13 10.75
C TYR A 94 2.95 1.69 11.46
N LYS A 95 3.05 1.65 12.80
CA LYS A 95 4.19 2.24 13.51
C LYS A 95 5.51 1.60 13.07
N ASP A 96 5.68 0.32 13.38
CA ASP A 96 6.92 -0.42 13.08
C ASP A 96 7.07 -0.65 11.57
N PHE A 97 5.95 -0.84 10.86
CA PHE A 97 5.95 -0.97 9.40
C PHE A 97 6.51 0.27 8.69
N CYS A 98 6.01 1.46 9.02
CA CYS A 98 6.47 2.70 8.40
C CYS A 98 7.93 3.00 8.76
N GLU A 99 8.32 2.77 10.02
CA GLU A 99 9.71 2.89 10.46
C GLU A 99 10.62 1.98 9.63
N ARG A 100 10.25 0.70 9.49
CA ARG A 100 11.04 -0.29 8.74
C ARG A 100 11.15 0.02 7.25
N VAL A 101 10.06 0.45 6.61
CA VAL A 101 10.10 0.86 5.19
C VAL A 101 11.04 2.05 4.99
N CYS A 102 11.00 3.04 5.89
CA CYS A 102 11.86 4.20 5.81
C CYS A 102 13.33 3.86 6.07
N GLU A 103 13.62 2.96 7.01
CA GLU A 103 14.97 2.45 7.25
C GLU A 103 15.55 1.79 5.98
N LEU A 104 14.77 0.93 5.31
CA LEU A 104 15.21 0.19 4.13
C LEU A 104 15.39 1.09 2.88
N THR A 105 14.59 2.14 2.75
CA THR A 105 14.54 2.98 1.54
C THR A 105 15.27 4.31 1.68
N GLY A 106 15.54 4.75 2.91
CA GLY A 106 15.99 6.10 3.22
C GLY A 106 14.90 7.17 3.11
N ALA A 107 13.63 6.79 2.89
CA ALA A 107 12.51 7.73 2.85
C ALA A 107 12.28 8.40 4.21
N ILE A 108 11.61 9.55 4.20
CA ILE A 108 11.27 10.30 5.41
C ILE A 108 10.03 9.67 6.05
N ASN A 109 10.13 9.24 7.30
CA ASN A 109 9.01 8.63 8.03
C ASN A 109 7.98 9.69 8.42
N GLY A 110 6.80 9.63 7.80
CA GLY A 110 5.69 10.54 8.05
C GLY A 110 4.69 10.06 9.10
N TYR A 111 4.90 8.91 9.74
CA TYR A 111 3.89 8.23 10.57
C TYR A 111 3.26 9.15 11.64
N GLU A 112 4.09 9.92 12.35
CA GLU A 112 3.65 10.78 13.45
C GLU A 112 2.82 12.00 13.01
N HIS A 113 2.87 12.35 11.72
CA HIS A 113 2.19 13.53 11.16
C HIS A 113 0.74 13.26 10.74
N VAL A 114 0.31 12.00 10.70
CA VAL A 114 -1.08 11.63 10.38
C VAL A 114 -1.66 10.80 11.50
N ARG A 115 -2.69 11.34 12.17
CA ARG A 115 -3.27 10.76 13.39
C ARG A 115 -4.77 10.51 13.22
N VAL A 116 -5.24 9.46 13.88
CA VAL A 116 -6.67 9.19 14.06
C VAL A 116 -7.13 10.03 15.26
N ILE A 117 -8.13 10.89 15.04
CA ILE A 117 -8.74 11.78 16.06
C ILE A 117 -10.06 11.17 16.53
#